data_AF-H2C9A7-F1
#
_entry.id   AF-H2C9A7-F1
#
_cell.length_a   1.000
_cell.length_b   1.000
_cell.length_c   1.000
_cell.angle_alpha   90.00
_cell.angle_beta   90.00
_cell.angle_gamma   90.00
#
_symmetry.space_group_name_H-M   'P 1'
#
loop_
_entity.id
_entity.type
_entity.pdbx_description
1 polymer ?
#
loop_
_entity_poly.entity_id
_entity_poly.type
_entity_poly.pdbx_seq_one_letter_code
_entity_poly.pdbx_strand_id
1 'polypeptide(L)'
;MSAKEEWLGRHESSERISRLYSLLIRAEEIHEEYEEPPTTDLKYLFTVGGMEGTVKGRGPQPYTQIYFEIAREHLRFLKEVLLPFSRKTMETGIEFLAFTTDEGEYAIFEGEENRVTLPMPHGVTSAHTHPGICLFSKPDLETADSLFIRGYVSVAVMNPTCALLLFKSGPYTLEDREALSDLAKRVKKAKDVRELAQAYADFKAGNLQIWSTPLDR
;
A
#
# COMPACT_ATOMS: atom_id res chain seq x y z
N MET A 1 17.46 8.30 16.81
CA MET A 1 16.71 9.55 16.64
C MET A 1 15.27 9.23 16.98
N SER A 2 14.71 9.88 18.00
CA SER A 2 13.35 9.62 18.47
C SER A 2 12.36 10.29 17.53
N ALA A 3 11.35 9.56 17.07
CA ALA A 3 10.13 10.20 16.58
C ALA A 3 9.63 11.15 17.68
N LYS A 4 9.34 12.41 17.34
CA LYS A 4 8.93 13.42 18.33
C LYS A 4 7.58 13.07 18.96
N GLU A 5 6.71 12.46 18.17
CA GLU A 5 5.41 11.94 18.60
C GLU A 5 5.14 10.63 17.85
N GLU A 6 4.60 9.65 18.58
CA GLU A 6 4.18 8.34 18.08
C GLU A 6 2.75 8.08 18.54
N TRP A 7 1.90 7.65 17.61
CA TRP A 7 0.54 7.22 17.90
C TRP A 7 0.40 5.75 17.53
N LEU A 8 0.04 4.93 18.51
CA LEU A 8 -0.26 3.52 18.32
C LEU A 8 -1.74 3.30 18.54
N GLY A 9 -2.36 2.48 17.69
CA GLY A 9 -3.77 2.18 17.83
C GLY A 9 -4.24 0.99 17.01
N ARG A 10 -5.54 0.73 17.13
CA ARG A 10 -6.28 -0.22 16.30
C ARG A 10 -7.46 0.49 15.69
N HIS A 11 -7.81 0.10 14.47
CA HIS A 11 -8.95 0.64 13.76
C HIS A 11 -9.58 -0.49 12.92
N GLU A 12 -10.88 -0.40 12.63
CA GLU A 12 -11.58 -1.47 11.91
C GLU A 12 -10.89 -1.81 10.57
N SER A 13 -10.41 -0.78 9.85
CA SER A 13 -9.69 -0.98 8.59
C SER A 13 -8.30 -1.60 8.78
N SER A 14 -7.53 -1.26 9.84
CA SER A 14 -6.22 -1.90 10.08
C SER A 14 -6.39 -3.38 10.44
N GLU A 15 -7.42 -3.72 11.23
CA GLU A 15 -7.74 -5.11 11.56
C GLU A 15 -8.23 -5.89 10.33
N ARG A 16 -9.01 -5.26 9.44
CA ARG A 16 -9.42 -5.88 8.17
C ARG A 16 -8.23 -6.12 7.26
N ILE A 17 -7.33 -5.15 7.14
CA ILE A 17 -6.08 -5.28 6.36
C ILE A 17 -5.27 -6.48 6.85
N SER A 18 -5.07 -6.61 8.16
CA SER A 18 -4.36 -7.75 8.76
C SER A 18 -5.01 -9.09 8.41
N ARG A 19 -6.33 -9.23 8.60
CA ARG A 19 -7.05 -10.48 8.25
C ARG A 19 -6.94 -10.84 6.78
N LEU A 20 -7.09 -9.85 5.90
CA LEU A 20 -6.93 -10.05 4.45
C LEU A 20 -5.48 -10.42 4.10
N TYR A 21 -4.50 -9.82 4.77
CA TYR A 21 -3.09 -10.12 4.57
C TYR A 21 -2.74 -11.56 4.97
N SER A 22 -3.19 -12.03 6.15
CA SER A 22 -3.01 -13.44 6.53
C SER A 22 -3.63 -14.39 5.51
N LEU A 23 -4.80 -14.04 4.98
CA LEU A 23 -5.48 -14.82 3.95
C LEU A 23 -4.70 -14.83 2.62
N LEU A 24 -4.13 -13.67 2.24
CA LEU A 24 -3.30 -13.53 1.06
C LEU A 24 -2.02 -14.35 1.14
N ILE A 25 -1.28 -14.25 2.24
CA ILE A 25 -0.04 -15.01 2.43
C ILE A 25 -0.32 -16.50 2.32
N ARG A 26 -1.37 -16.98 2.98
CA ARG A 26 -1.75 -18.39 2.87
C ARG A 26 -2.13 -18.79 1.45
N ALA A 27 -2.78 -17.89 0.70
CA ALA A 27 -3.14 -18.16 -0.68
C ALA A 27 -1.93 -18.26 -1.61
N GLU A 28 -0.92 -17.42 -1.40
CA GLU A 28 0.34 -17.47 -2.14
C GLU A 28 1.12 -18.74 -1.82
N GLU A 29 1.23 -19.12 -0.55
CA GLU A 29 1.85 -20.40 -0.13
C GLU A 29 1.19 -21.60 -0.81
N ILE A 30 -0.15 -21.66 -0.83
CA ILE A 30 -0.87 -22.76 -1.48
C ILE A 30 -0.61 -22.79 -2.98
N HIS A 31 -0.64 -21.64 -3.63
CA HIS A 31 -0.40 -21.56 -5.07
C HIS A 31 1.03 -21.98 -5.42
N GLU A 32 2.01 -21.59 -4.61
CA GLU A 32 3.41 -21.96 -4.82
C GLU A 32 3.67 -23.45 -4.52
N GLU A 33 3.15 -23.98 -3.41
CA GLU A 33 3.43 -25.34 -2.97
C GLU A 33 2.71 -26.40 -3.83
N TYR A 34 1.47 -26.13 -4.24
CA TYR A 34 0.60 -27.11 -4.90
C TYR A 34 0.35 -26.83 -6.38
N GLU A 35 0.89 -25.74 -6.94
CA GLU A 35 0.62 -25.25 -8.31
C GLU A 35 -0.89 -25.08 -8.60
N GLU A 36 -1.71 -24.96 -7.54
CA GLU A 36 -3.16 -24.79 -7.62
C GLU A 36 -3.52 -23.39 -7.11
N PRO A 37 -3.90 -22.44 -8.00
CA PRO A 37 -4.31 -21.11 -7.56
C PRO A 37 -5.64 -21.18 -6.79
N PRO A 38 -5.67 -20.82 -5.50
CA PRO A 38 -6.89 -20.89 -4.72
C PRO A 38 -7.88 -19.79 -5.14
N THR A 39 -9.15 -20.01 -4.77
CA THR A 39 -10.22 -19.01 -4.88
C THR A 39 -10.66 -18.57 -3.49
N THR A 40 -11.42 -17.49 -3.37
CA THR A 40 -11.80 -16.91 -2.08
C THR A 40 -13.17 -16.26 -2.10
N ASP A 41 -13.80 -16.19 -0.94
CA ASP A 41 -14.94 -15.33 -0.61
C ASP A 41 -14.53 -14.16 0.33
N LEU A 42 -13.22 -13.89 0.42
CA LEU A 42 -12.58 -12.93 1.33
C LEU A 42 -12.60 -13.31 2.81
N LYS A 43 -13.14 -14.48 3.16
CA LYS A 43 -13.12 -15.04 4.51
C LYS A 43 -12.37 -16.36 4.58
N TYR A 44 -12.49 -17.18 3.55
CA TYR A 44 -11.86 -18.48 3.42
C TYR A 44 -11.18 -18.62 2.06
N LEU A 45 -10.22 -19.54 2.00
CA LEU A 45 -9.62 -20.02 0.76
C LEU A 45 -10.28 -21.32 0.34
N PHE A 46 -10.40 -21.52 -0.96
CA PHE A 46 -11.03 -22.67 -1.57
C PHE A 46 -10.10 -23.29 -2.59
N THR A 47 -9.94 -24.62 -2.52
CA THR A 47 -9.19 -25.43 -3.51
C THR A 47 -10.03 -26.63 -3.93
N VAL A 48 -9.88 -27.05 -5.18
CA VAL A 48 -10.50 -28.26 -5.71
C VAL A 48 -9.94 -29.51 -5.01
N GLY A 49 -8.63 -29.51 -4.74
CA GLY A 49 -7.94 -30.59 -4.02
C GLY A 49 -8.36 -30.72 -2.56
N GLY A 50 -8.80 -29.63 -1.92
CA GLY A 50 -9.07 -29.59 -0.48
C GLY A 50 -7.78 -29.57 0.34
N MET A 51 -6.84 -28.70 -0.04
CA MET A 51 -5.55 -28.50 0.63
C MET A 51 -5.73 -28.02 2.08
N GLU A 52 -4.73 -28.27 2.93
CA GLU A 52 -4.77 -27.89 4.34
C GLU A 52 -5.05 -26.39 4.53
N GLY A 53 -5.99 -26.07 5.42
CA GLY A 53 -6.42 -24.69 5.66
C GLY A 53 -7.39 -24.12 4.61
N THR A 54 -7.91 -24.95 3.69
CA THR A 54 -8.87 -24.53 2.66
C THR A 54 -10.19 -25.29 2.73
N VAL A 55 -11.25 -24.68 2.20
CA VAL A 55 -12.54 -25.32 1.96
C VAL A 55 -12.49 -26.03 0.61
N LYS A 56 -12.88 -27.30 0.56
CA LYS A 56 -12.95 -28.03 -0.71
C LYS A 56 -14.01 -27.43 -1.63
N GLY A 57 -13.61 -26.98 -2.82
CA GLY A 57 -14.50 -26.41 -3.82
C GLY A 57 -13.91 -25.18 -4.51
N ARG A 58 -14.79 -24.27 -4.96
CA ARG A 58 -14.40 -22.99 -5.55
C ARG A 58 -15.15 -21.86 -4.88
N GLY A 59 -14.40 -20.86 -4.44
CA GLY A 59 -14.93 -19.57 -4.00
C GLY A 59 -15.38 -18.72 -5.18
N PRO A 60 -16.09 -17.62 -4.91
CA PRO A 60 -16.65 -16.75 -5.94
C PRO A 60 -15.59 -15.95 -6.72
N GLN A 61 -14.38 -15.76 -6.19
CA GLN A 61 -13.37 -14.86 -6.75
C GLN A 61 -11.98 -15.51 -6.75
N PRO A 62 -11.06 -15.12 -7.65
CA PRO A 62 -9.66 -15.51 -7.54
C PRO A 62 -9.03 -14.88 -6.28
N TYR A 63 -8.05 -15.56 -5.66
CA TYR A 63 -7.38 -15.02 -4.47
C TYR A 63 -6.67 -13.67 -4.72
N THR A 64 -6.29 -13.38 -5.97
CA THR A 64 -5.71 -12.09 -6.34
C THR A 64 -6.64 -10.91 -6.08
N GLN A 65 -7.95 -11.13 -5.89
CA GLN A 65 -8.87 -10.09 -5.45
C GLN A 65 -8.54 -9.54 -4.06
N ILE A 66 -7.89 -10.34 -3.19
CA ILE A 66 -7.50 -9.92 -1.84
C ILE A 66 -6.57 -8.70 -1.87
N TYR A 67 -5.66 -8.63 -2.86
CA TYR A 67 -4.80 -7.47 -3.10
C TYR A 67 -5.59 -6.16 -3.22
N PHE A 68 -6.66 -6.19 -4.01
CA PHE A 68 -7.53 -5.04 -4.24
C PHE A 68 -8.35 -4.69 -3.00
N GLU A 69 -8.80 -5.67 -2.22
CA GLU A 69 -9.50 -5.39 -0.96
C GLU A 69 -8.56 -4.77 0.09
N ILE A 70 -7.31 -5.22 0.19
CA ILE A 70 -6.31 -4.58 1.04
C ILE A 70 -6.12 -3.11 0.62
N ALA A 71 -6.00 -2.83 -0.69
CA ALA A 71 -5.89 -1.46 -1.18
C ALA A 71 -7.13 -0.59 -0.86
N ARG A 72 -8.34 -1.15 -0.89
CA ARG A 72 -9.58 -0.45 -0.52
C ARG A 72 -9.66 -0.16 0.97
N GLU A 73 -9.33 -1.13 1.81
CA GLU A 73 -9.28 -0.93 3.26
C GLU A 73 -8.15 0.02 3.65
N HIS A 74 -7.05 0.04 2.90
CA HIS A 74 -5.99 1.03 3.07
C HIS A 74 -6.50 2.44 2.75
N LEU A 75 -7.22 2.64 1.64
CA LEU A 75 -7.89 3.91 1.34
C LEU A 75 -8.86 4.35 2.45
N ARG A 76 -9.61 3.40 3.01
CA ARG A 76 -10.50 3.66 4.15
C ARG A 76 -9.72 4.11 5.38
N PHE A 77 -8.60 3.44 5.68
CA PHE A 77 -7.68 3.86 6.74
C PHE A 77 -7.15 5.29 6.53
N LEU A 78 -6.75 5.66 5.30
CA LEU A 78 -6.29 7.01 5.01
C LEU A 78 -7.37 8.06 5.30
N LYS A 79 -8.62 7.78 4.91
CA LYS A 79 -9.77 8.67 5.12
C LYS A 79 -10.15 8.82 6.59
N GLU A 80 -10.24 7.70 7.30
CA GLU A 80 -10.82 7.66 8.65
C GLU A 80 -9.77 7.96 9.74
N VAL A 81 -8.49 7.63 9.50
CA VAL A 81 -7.42 7.73 10.50
C VAL A 81 -6.37 8.78 10.12
N LEU A 82 -5.86 8.79 8.88
CA LEU A 82 -4.72 9.63 8.51
C LEU A 82 -5.11 11.06 8.07
N LEU A 83 -6.37 11.29 7.70
CA LEU A 83 -6.86 12.58 7.22
C LEU A 83 -6.61 13.75 8.20
N PRO A 84 -6.84 13.64 9.52
CA PRO A 84 -6.50 14.72 10.47
C PRO A 84 -5.01 15.09 10.45
N PHE A 85 -4.12 14.11 10.31
CA PHE A 85 -2.68 14.33 10.23
C PHE A 85 -2.29 15.02 8.91
N SER A 86 -2.95 14.67 7.80
CA SER A 86 -2.72 15.36 6.52
C SER A 86 -3.11 16.84 6.59
N ARG A 87 -4.12 17.20 7.39
CA ARG A 87 -4.49 18.60 7.64
C ARG A 87 -3.42 19.31 8.46
N LYS A 88 -2.91 18.66 9.51
CA LYS A 88 -1.76 19.16 10.29
C LYS A 88 -0.54 19.40 9.38
N THR A 89 -0.23 18.49 8.45
CA THR A 89 0.84 18.68 7.45
C THR A 89 0.63 19.92 6.58
N MET A 90 -0.58 20.18 6.10
CA MET A 90 -0.85 21.39 5.31
C MET A 90 -0.68 22.68 6.12
N GLU A 91 -0.95 22.63 7.42
CA GLU A 91 -0.84 23.79 8.31
C GLU A 91 0.61 24.05 8.77
N THR A 92 1.37 23.00 9.03
CA THR A 92 2.69 23.10 9.68
C THR A 92 3.88 22.77 8.77
N GLY A 93 3.65 22.12 7.62
CA GLY A 93 4.70 21.56 6.76
C GLY A 93 5.33 20.26 7.29
N ILE A 94 4.86 19.74 8.43
CA ILE A 94 5.39 18.52 9.04
C ILE A 94 4.68 17.30 8.46
N GLU A 95 5.43 16.38 7.86
CA GLU A 95 4.90 15.13 7.30
C GLU A 95 4.70 14.07 8.38
N PHE A 96 3.70 13.21 8.18
CA PHE A 96 3.42 12.06 9.04
C PHE A 96 3.53 10.80 8.22
N LEU A 97 4.19 9.80 8.80
CA LEU A 97 4.29 8.45 8.25
C LEU A 97 3.37 7.52 9.04
N ALA A 98 2.58 6.73 8.35
CA ALA A 98 1.72 5.70 8.92
C ALA A 98 2.04 4.32 8.34
N PHE A 99 1.86 3.29 9.16
CA PHE A 99 1.82 1.91 8.69
C PHE A 99 0.78 1.09 9.44
N THR A 100 0.28 0.05 8.78
CA THR A 100 -0.54 -0.99 9.40
C THR A 100 0.26 -2.27 9.55
N THR A 101 0.06 -2.99 10.66
CA THR A 101 0.76 -4.24 10.96
C THR A 101 -0.08 -5.45 10.56
N ASP A 102 0.57 -6.61 10.47
CA ASP A 102 -0.08 -7.91 10.28
C ASP A 102 -0.86 -8.38 11.52
N GLU A 103 -0.69 -7.72 12.67
CA GLU A 103 -1.49 -7.92 13.89
C GLU A 103 -2.75 -7.04 13.96
N GLY A 104 -2.97 -6.20 12.96
CA GLY A 104 -4.14 -5.32 12.84
C GLY A 104 -4.02 -3.99 13.57
N GLU A 105 -2.81 -3.65 13.98
CA GLU A 105 -2.47 -2.38 14.61
C GLU A 105 -2.03 -1.37 13.56
N TYR A 106 -1.99 -0.11 13.95
CA TYR A 106 -1.34 0.92 13.17
C TYR A 106 -0.45 1.76 14.06
N ALA A 107 0.53 2.38 13.42
CA ALA A 107 1.38 3.36 14.05
C ALA A 107 1.55 4.57 13.14
N ILE A 108 1.57 5.76 13.73
CA ILE A 108 1.82 7.03 13.04
C ILE A 108 3.00 7.71 13.71
N PHE A 109 3.91 8.23 12.90
CA PHE A 109 5.12 8.91 13.33
C PHE A 109 5.17 10.29 12.73
N GLU A 110 5.52 11.27 13.55
CA GLU A 110 5.91 12.58 13.07
C GLU A 110 7.28 12.51 12.37
N GLY A 111 7.34 12.94 11.12
CA GLY A 111 8.56 13.11 10.34
C GLY A 111 9.31 14.40 10.68
N GLU A 112 10.42 14.64 9.96
CA GLU A 112 11.07 15.94 9.93
C GLU A 112 10.38 16.85 8.89
N GLU A 113 10.60 18.16 8.99
CA GLU A 113 10.11 19.13 8.01
C GLU A 113 10.62 18.75 6.61
N ASN A 114 9.72 18.36 5.72
CA ASN A 114 9.99 17.87 4.36
C ASN A 114 10.78 16.54 4.24
N ARG A 115 10.86 15.69 5.28
CA ARG A 115 11.51 14.37 5.17
C ARG A 115 11.10 13.39 6.27
N VAL A 116 10.91 12.12 5.92
CA VAL A 116 10.83 11.00 6.89
C VAL A 116 12.07 10.10 6.78
N THR A 117 12.78 9.85 7.89
CA THR A 117 13.85 8.83 7.98
C THR A 117 13.67 7.99 9.24
N LEU A 118 12.94 6.88 9.14
CA LEU A 118 12.76 5.90 10.22
C LEU A 118 13.04 4.48 9.70
N PRO A 119 13.58 3.57 10.53
CA PRO A 119 13.62 2.15 10.18
C PRO A 119 12.18 1.64 10.04
N MET A 120 11.77 1.36 8.81
CA MET A 120 10.42 0.88 8.52
C MET A 120 10.23 -0.52 9.14
N PRO A 121 9.24 -0.71 10.03
CA PRO A 121 8.97 -1.99 10.65
C PRO A 121 8.42 -2.99 9.63
N HIS A 122 8.17 -4.22 10.07
CA HIS A 122 7.34 -5.13 9.30
C HIS A 122 5.89 -4.64 9.34
N GLY A 123 5.23 -4.60 8.19
CA GLY A 123 3.87 -4.12 8.07
C GLY A 123 3.23 -4.54 6.75
N VAL A 124 1.94 -4.28 6.63
CA VAL A 124 1.14 -4.64 5.45
C VAL A 124 1.00 -3.45 4.52
N THR A 125 0.73 -2.27 5.05
CA THR A 125 0.59 -1.04 4.26
C THR A 125 1.37 0.10 4.87
N SER A 126 1.78 1.05 4.04
CA SER A 126 2.44 2.29 4.48
C SER A 126 1.86 3.49 3.76
N ALA A 127 1.80 4.63 4.43
CA ALA A 127 1.41 5.89 3.82
C ALA A 127 2.13 7.06 4.44
N HIS A 128 2.33 8.15 3.70
CA HIS A 128 2.74 9.41 4.30
C HIS A 128 2.00 10.62 3.74
N THR A 129 1.99 11.70 4.51
CA THR A 129 1.30 12.94 4.16
C THR A 129 2.23 13.92 3.45
N HIS A 130 1.71 14.67 2.47
CA HIS A 130 2.45 15.71 1.74
C HIS A 130 1.83 17.10 2.01
N PRO A 131 2.65 18.18 2.10
CA PRO A 131 2.17 19.56 2.23
C PRO A 131 1.73 20.20 0.90
N GLY A 132 1.62 19.41 -0.18
CA GLY A 132 1.40 19.94 -1.53
C GLY A 132 0.76 18.91 -2.46
N ILE A 133 1.47 18.53 -3.52
CA ILE A 133 0.95 17.60 -4.52
C ILE A 133 0.92 16.16 -4.00
N CYS A 134 -0.10 15.45 -4.45
CA CYS A 134 -0.46 14.10 -4.07
C CYS A 134 0.08 13.10 -5.08
N LEU A 135 1.39 13.21 -5.32
CA LEU A 135 2.16 12.37 -6.23
C LEU A 135 3.41 11.91 -5.50
N PHE A 136 3.83 10.68 -5.74
CA PHE A 136 5.10 10.18 -5.21
C PHE A 136 6.28 10.94 -5.82
N SER A 137 7.19 11.39 -4.98
CA SER A 137 8.52 11.83 -5.39
C SER A 137 9.40 10.63 -5.77
N LYS A 138 10.58 10.88 -6.35
CA LYS A 138 11.56 9.80 -6.59
C LYS A 138 11.93 9.04 -5.31
N PRO A 139 12.30 9.71 -4.19
CA PRO A 139 12.54 9.03 -2.92
C PRO A 139 11.36 8.17 -2.44
N ASP A 140 10.13 8.61 -2.67
CA ASP A 140 8.96 7.83 -2.25
C ASP A 140 8.80 6.55 -3.07
N LEU A 141 9.06 6.61 -4.39
CA LEU A 141 9.04 5.44 -5.26
C LEU A 141 10.18 4.46 -4.94
N GLU A 142 11.37 4.96 -4.59
CA GLU A 142 12.49 4.14 -4.11
C GLU A 142 12.16 3.48 -2.76
N THR A 143 11.44 4.19 -1.90
CA THR A 143 10.93 3.64 -0.63
C THR A 143 9.87 2.58 -0.91
N ALA A 144 8.97 2.81 -1.86
CA ALA A 144 7.95 1.83 -2.25
C ALA A 144 8.57 0.53 -2.77
N ASP A 145 9.62 0.60 -3.62
CA ASP A 145 10.39 -0.59 -4.06
C ASP A 145 10.91 -1.39 -2.85
N SER A 146 11.58 -0.71 -1.91
CA SER A 146 12.09 -1.33 -0.68
C SER A 146 10.98 -1.98 0.16
N LEU A 147 9.82 -1.33 0.27
CA LEU A 147 8.67 -1.85 1.03
C LEU A 147 8.04 -3.06 0.35
N PHE A 148 7.89 -3.07 -0.98
CA PHE A 148 7.38 -4.24 -1.69
C PHE A 148 8.31 -5.45 -1.57
N ILE A 149 9.63 -5.24 -1.58
CA ILE A 149 10.61 -6.30 -1.30
C ILE A 149 10.44 -6.86 0.12
N ARG A 150 10.02 -6.03 1.08
CA ARG A 150 9.78 -6.42 2.48
C ARG A 150 8.41 -7.06 2.72
N GLY A 151 7.58 -7.22 1.68
CA GLY A 151 6.28 -7.86 1.77
C GLY A 151 5.09 -6.90 1.94
N TYR A 152 5.31 -5.58 1.95
CA TYR A 152 4.19 -4.63 1.96
C TYR A 152 3.32 -4.84 0.72
N VAL A 153 2.01 -4.64 0.89
CA VAL A 153 1.02 -4.79 -0.18
C VAL A 153 0.68 -3.46 -0.84
N SER A 154 0.67 -2.37 -0.07
CA SER A 154 0.30 -1.04 -0.55
C SER A 154 1.11 0.06 0.10
N VAL A 155 1.50 1.04 -0.71
CA VAL A 155 2.16 2.28 -0.32
C VAL A 155 1.33 3.45 -0.82
N ALA A 156 1.15 4.50 -0.01
CA ALA A 156 0.33 5.65 -0.36
C ALA A 156 0.98 6.99 -0.04
N VAL A 157 0.59 8.01 -0.78
CA VAL A 157 0.78 9.41 -0.39
C VAL A 157 -0.58 10.09 -0.34
N MET A 158 -0.76 11.01 0.59
CA MET A 158 -2.00 11.78 0.67
C MET A 158 -1.79 13.22 1.12
N ASN A 159 -2.76 14.05 0.78
CA ASN A 159 -2.99 15.34 1.42
C ASN A 159 -4.49 15.41 1.79
N PRO A 160 -5.03 16.54 2.28
CA PRO A 160 -6.45 16.60 2.62
C PRO A 160 -7.43 16.47 1.44
N THR A 161 -6.98 16.63 0.20
CA THR A 161 -7.85 16.66 -0.99
C THR A 161 -7.77 15.39 -1.83
N CYS A 162 -6.70 14.60 -1.74
CA CYS A 162 -6.59 13.33 -2.44
C CYS A 162 -5.66 12.34 -1.75
N ALA A 163 -5.75 11.08 -2.19
CA ALA A 163 -4.76 10.05 -1.95
C ALA A 163 -4.35 9.38 -3.26
N LEU A 164 -3.06 9.04 -3.37
CA LEU A 164 -2.51 8.22 -4.43
C LEU A 164 -1.93 6.95 -3.81
N LEU A 165 -2.43 5.80 -4.23
CA LEU A 165 -1.95 4.48 -3.82
C LEU A 165 -1.17 3.84 -4.95
N LEU A 166 -0.06 3.23 -4.61
CA LEU A 166 0.66 2.23 -5.39
C LEU A 166 0.54 0.90 -4.64
N PHE A 167 0.05 -0.15 -5.28
CA PHE A 167 -0.19 -1.43 -4.60
C PHE A 167 0.06 -2.63 -5.52
N LYS A 168 0.35 -3.76 -4.91
CA LYS A 168 0.52 -5.04 -5.59
C LYS A 168 -0.83 -5.55 -6.10
N SER A 169 -0.87 -6.13 -7.29
CA SER A 169 -2.00 -6.93 -7.81
C SER A 169 -1.60 -8.40 -8.07
N GLY A 170 -0.45 -8.81 -7.54
CA GLY A 170 0.19 -10.12 -7.67
C GLY A 170 1.56 -10.11 -6.98
N PRO A 171 2.34 -11.20 -7.07
CA PRO A 171 3.71 -11.26 -6.56
C PRO A 171 4.58 -10.15 -7.17
N TYR A 172 5.45 -9.54 -6.36
CA TYR A 172 6.32 -8.44 -6.83
C TYR A 172 7.55 -9.01 -7.54
N THR A 173 7.72 -8.71 -8.83
CA THR A 173 8.80 -9.29 -9.66
C THR A 173 9.92 -8.29 -9.97
N LEU A 174 10.99 -8.79 -10.60
CA LEU A 174 12.08 -7.94 -11.10
C LEU A 174 11.59 -6.97 -12.18
N GLU A 175 10.68 -7.40 -13.05
CA GLU A 175 10.09 -6.56 -14.09
C GLU A 175 9.26 -5.41 -13.49
N ASP A 176 8.50 -5.70 -12.42
CA ASP A 176 7.76 -4.65 -11.70
C ASP A 176 8.71 -3.63 -11.06
N ARG A 177 9.83 -4.10 -10.52
CA ARG A 177 10.89 -3.25 -9.96
C ARG A 177 11.57 -2.38 -11.01
N GLU A 178 11.85 -2.93 -12.18
CA GLU A 178 12.40 -2.16 -13.31
C GLU A 178 11.42 -1.09 -13.77
N ALA A 179 10.14 -1.43 -13.91
CA ALA A 179 9.08 -0.48 -14.25
C ALA A 179 8.96 0.66 -13.21
N LEU A 180 9.02 0.32 -11.92
CA LEU A 180 8.97 1.29 -10.83
C LEU A 180 10.21 2.20 -10.80
N SER A 181 11.39 1.63 -11.06
CA SER A 181 12.65 2.38 -11.19
C SER A 181 12.58 3.38 -12.35
N ASP A 182 12.01 2.98 -13.49
CA ASP A 182 11.85 3.84 -14.65
C ASP A 182 10.82 4.95 -14.41
N LEU A 183 9.72 4.66 -13.71
CA LEU A 183 8.80 5.71 -13.23
C LEU A 183 9.54 6.71 -12.35
N ALA A 184 10.33 6.25 -11.38
CA ALA A 184 11.11 7.11 -10.48
C ALA A 184 12.10 8.02 -11.24
N LYS A 185 12.76 7.49 -12.27
CA LYS A 185 13.64 8.28 -13.15
C LYS A 185 12.86 9.33 -13.95
N ARG A 186 11.67 9.00 -14.45
CA ARG A 186 10.82 9.94 -15.19
C ARG A 186 10.29 11.05 -14.29
N VAL A 187 9.77 10.70 -13.11
CA VAL A 187 9.31 11.66 -12.09
C VAL A 187 10.42 12.64 -11.71
N LYS A 188 11.66 12.16 -11.51
CA LYS A 188 12.81 13.04 -11.23
C LYS A 188 13.14 14.02 -12.35
N LYS A 189 12.94 13.59 -13.61
CA LYS A 189 13.30 14.37 -14.80
C LYS A 189 12.21 15.35 -15.22
N ALA A 190 10.97 15.13 -14.78
CA ALA A 190 9.83 15.94 -15.13
C ALA A 190 10.02 17.39 -14.65
N LYS A 191 9.80 18.35 -15.55
CA LYS A 191 9.97 19.78 -15.29
C LYS A 191 8.66 20.49 -14.94
N ASP A 192 7.54 19.88 -15.29
CA ASP A 192 6.21 20.40 -15.05
C ASP A 192 5.18 19.29 -14.78
N VAL A 193 3.98 19.72 -14.41
CA VAL A 193 2.86 18.83 -14.04
C VAL A 193 2.40 17.95 -15.21
N ARG A 194 2.56 18.41 -16.47
CA ARG A 194 2.15 17.62 -17.64
C ARG A 194 3.11 16.45 -17.86
N GLU A 195 4.41 16.70 -17.75
CA GLU A 195 5.42 15.64 -17.82
C GLU A 195 5.25 14.63 -16.67
N LEU A 196 4.92 15.10 -15.47
CA LEU A 196 4.57 14.22 -14.34
C LEU A 196 3.33 13.37 -14.65
N ALA A 197 2.24 13.99 -15.08
CA ALA A 197 1.00 13.27 -15.40
C ALA A 197 1.23 12.21 -16.50
N GLN A 198 2.04 12.54 -17.52
CA GLN A 198 2.40 11.60 -18.58
C GLN A 198 3.24 10.43 -18.03
N ALA A 199 4.18 10.68 -17.12
CA ALA A 199 4.97 9.62 -16.51
C ALA A 199 4.09 8.59 -15.77
N TYR A 200 3.07 9.05 -15.05
CA TYR A 200 2.09 8.18 -14.39
C TYR A 200 1.14 7.51 -15.38
N ALA A 201 0.69 8.19 -16.41
CA ALA A 201 -0.21 7.62 -17.43
C ALA A 201 0.47 6.51 -18.25
N ASP A 202 1.79 6.64 -18.48
CA ASP A 202 2.60 5.64 -19.19
C ASP A 202 3.06 4.49 -18.30
N PHE A 203 2.88 4.59 -16.98
CA PHE A 203 3.33 3.55 -16.06
C PHE A 203 2.53 2.27 -16.28
N LYS A 204 3.26 1.18 -16.55
CA LYS A 204 2.72 -0.16 -16.71
C LYS A 204 3.66 -1.15 -16.05
N ALA A 205 3.08 -1.97 -15.18
CA ALA A 205 3.72 -3.06 -14.49
C ALA A 205 2.75 -4.25 -14.47
N GLY A 206 3.27 -5.47 -14.39
CA GLY A 206 2.43 -6.67 -14.41
C GLY A 206 1.63 -6.83 -13.13
N ASN A 207 2.28 -6.55 -12.00
CA ASN A 207 1.73 -6.77 -10.67
C ASN A 207 1.71 -5.51 -9.80
N LEU A 208 1.87 -4.32 -10.37
CA LEU A 208 1.65 -3.07 -9.66
C LEU A 208 0.53 -2.25 -10.31
N GLN A 209 -0.28 -1.62 -9.46
CA GLN A 209 -1.39 -0.77 -9.85
C GLN A 209 -1.31 0.57 -9.12
N ILE A 210 -1.78 1.63 -9.78
CA ILE A 210 -1.88 2.97 -9.20
C ILE A 210 -3.33 3.40 -9.16
N TRP A 211 -3.81 3.79 -7.97
CA TRP A 211 -5.14 4.38 -7.78
C TRP A 211 -5.01 5.79 -7.25
N SER A 212 -5.64 6.74 -7.93
CA SER A 212 -5.83 8.10 -7.42
C SER A 212 -7.28 8.27 -7.01
N THR A 213 -7.52 8.78 -5.80
CA THR A 213 -8.86 9.14 -5.34
C THR A 213 -8.90 10.57 -4.82
N PRO A 214 -9.94 11.34 -5.16
CA PRO A 214 -10.31 12.51 -4.37
C PRO A 214 -10.77 12.08 -2.97
N LEU A 215 -10.49 12.93 -1.98
CA LEU A 215 -10.92 12.77 -0.57
C LEU A 215 -11.97 13.82 -0.18
N ASP A 216 -12.16 14.82 -1.03
CA ASP A 216 -13.12 15.91 -0.96
C ASP A 216 -14.48 15.51 -1.57
N ARG A 217 -15.08 14.41 -1.07
CA ARG A 217 -16.50 14.07 -1.27
C ARG A 217 -17.07 13.30 -0.09
#